data_AF-A0A4Q5Z1P8-F1
#
_entry.id   AF-A0A4Q5Z1P8-F1
#
_cell.length_a   1.000
_cell.length_b   1.000
_cell.length_c   1.000
_cell.angle_alpha   90.00
_cell.angle_beta   90.00
_cell.angle_gamma   90.00
#
_symmetry.space_group_name_H-M   'P 1'
#
loop_
_entity.id
_entity.type
_entity.pdbx_description
1 polymer ?
#
loop_
_entity_poly.entity_id
_entity_poly.type
_entity_poly.pdbx_seq_one_letter_code
_entity_poly.pdbx_strand_id
1 'polypeptide(L)'
;MKADLLHIIEQNKEIQPVASSISVVPFVNYIKGKIGPGQGMRTQQLKYVLDRIQSFPGWDKDIAFADIEQYSEVFELIYITLSAPVTDEEEDMWALSVPFSPTIFYGSNSVYRFLQSKTGAIKDNIIDVKELEEKAHKRLSTIYGIILERFYAFHYDGTGAGDMIHHLRDEATGLNKYYRIEFDSRFLDVSYDGDLPQINFENIRLVDDNKHGALEVLQQFLPLDKFKFHGFSIITIKDITAQHIIEHIKDLIVNLAPGQTIYQDITASLKEIMGNDRLDVSLTPVIKVNGKFVTNTFDTLNENMMDTCTRYNMPMCSYVDSIERFAKDPQIIFRKNVAEVIDGEDEVFPMLREIGVEGVVVIPIFFQKQLVGVLTVYSWQKDALNENVLSGLEPAIPLLEQLLQTTIDDFQITLD
;
A
#
# COMPACT_ATOMS: atom_id res chain seq x y z
N MET A 1 -6.43 21.22 7.35
CA MET A 1 -7.60 20.39 6.97
C MET A 1 -8.64 21.25 6.26
N LYS A 2 -9.59 20.64 5.54
CA LYS A 2 -10.65 21.37 4.83
C LYS A 2 -11.99 20.65 4.96
N ALA A 3 -13.05 21.44 5.16
CA ALA A 3 -14.44 21.03 4.95
C ALA A 3 -14.80 21.22 3.47
N ASP A 4 -14.89 20.14 2.71
CA ASP A 4 -15.25 20.19 1.30
C ASP A 4 -15.96 18.91 0.88
N LEU A 5 -17.09 19.05 0.20
CA LEU A 5 -17.89 17.92 -0.24
C LEU A 5 -17.31 17.36 -1.53
N LEU A 6 -16.74 16.15 -1.44
CA LEU A 6 -16.13 15.46 -2.57
C LEU A 6 -16.82 14.12 -2.82
N HIS A 7 -17.52 14.01 -3.95
CA HIS A 7 -18.05 12.75 -4.44
C HIS A 7 -16.97 12.02 -5.25
N ILE A 8 -16.56 10.85 -4.76
CA ILE A 8 -15.46 10.05 -5.35
C ILE A 8 -15.94 9.30 -6.60
N ILE A 9 -17.21 8.91 -6.64
CA ILE A 9 -17.83 8.22 -7.79
C ILE A 9 -18.98 9.09 -8.29
N GLU A 10 -19.14 9.21 -9.62
CA GLU A 10 -20.32 9.85 -10.20
C GLU A 10 -21.59 9.19 -9.64
N GLN A 11 -22.56 9.99 -9.21
CA GLN A 11 -23.78 9.56 -8.48
C GLN A 11 -24.69 8.57 -9.24
N ASN A 12 -24.29 8.08 -10.42
CA ASN A 12 -25.15 7.41 -11.40
C ASN A 12 -24.74 5.97 -11.81
N LYS A 13 -23.90 5.26 -11.06
CA LYS A 13 -23.66 3.83 -11.32
C LYS A 13 -23.77 2.95 -10.08
N GLU A 14 -24.76 2.04 -10.13
CA GLU A 14 -24.77 0.67 -9.59
C GLU A 14 -24.62 0.43 -8.08
N ILE A 15 -24.57 1.46 -7.23
CA ILE A 15 -24.53 1.25 -5.77
C ILE A 15 -25.94 1.35 -5.19
N GLN A 16 -26.44 0.26 -4.59
CA GLN A 16 -27.73 0.28 -3.87
C GLN A 16 -27.68 1.36 -2.77
N PRO A 17 -28.54 2.39 -2.84
CA PRO A 17 -28.53 3.48 -1.88
C PRO A 17 -28.98 2.98 -0.51
N VAL A 18 -28.43 3.58 0.53
CA VAL A 18 -28.81 3.32 1.92
C VAL A 18 -29.09 4.67 2.57
N ALA A 19 -30.13 4.75 3.40
CA ALA A 19 -30.43 5.99 4.10
C ALA A 19 -29.31 6.30 5.11
N SER A 20 -28.64 7.43 4.93
CA SER A 20 -27.52 7.85 5.78
C SER A 20 -27.63 9.31 6.18
N SER A 21 -27.30 9.65 7.43
CA SER A 21 -27.12 11.02 7.90
C SER A 21 -25.77 11.19 8.60
N ILE A 22 -25.21 12.40 8.49
CA ILE A 22 -23.99 12.78 9.22
C ILE A 22 -24.39 13.11 10.65
N SER A 23 -23.71 12.54 11.65
CA SER A 23 -23.92 12.89 13.06
C SER A 23 -22.63 12.67 13.87
N VAL A 24 -22.41 13.51 14.88
CA VAL A 24 -21.29 13.35 15.83
C VAL A 24 -21.70 12.62 17.11
N VAL A 25 -22.99 12.29 17.26
CA VAL A 25 -23.53 11.59 18.45
C VAL A 25 -22.83 10.24 18.71
N PRO A 26 -22.59 9.37 17.72
CA PRO A 26 -21.89 8.11 17.96
C PRO A 26 -20.47 8.31 18.53
N PHE A 27 -19.74 9.30 18.02
CA PHE A 27 -18.41 9.67 18.52
C PHE A 27 -18.45 10.20 19.96
N VAL A 28 -19.43 11.06 20.27
CA VAL A 28 -19.64 11.55 21.64
C VAL A 28 -19.94 10.40 22.61
N ASN A 29 -20.79 9.45 22.21
CA ASN A 29 -21.11 8.27 23.01
C ASN A 29 -19.88 7.38 23.21
N TYR A 30 -19.07 7.20 22.17
CA TYR A 30 -17.80 6.48 22.25
C TYR A 30 -16.85 7.14 23.27
N ILE A 31 -16.65 8.46 23.20
CA ILE A 31 -15.80 9.19 24.16
C ILE A 31 -16.33 9.02 25.58
N LYS A 32 -17.64 9.19 25.81
CA LYS A 32 -18.27 9.00 27.12
C LYS A 32 -17.97 7.61 27.70
N GLY A 33 -18.04 6.56 26.88
CA GLY A 33 -17.68 5.20 27.27
C GLY A 33 -16.20 4.97 27.59
N LYS A 34 -15.30 5.83 27.10
CA LYS A 34 -13.84 5.77 27.37
C LYS A 34 -13.41 6.60 28.57
N ILE A 35 -14.24 7.52 29.07
CA ILE A 35 -13.95 8.32 30.25
C ILE A 35 -14.20 7.47 31.51
N GLY A 36 -13.13 6.89 32.06
CA GLY A 36 -13.16 6.19 33.35
C GLY A 36 -13.10 7.14 34.56
N PRO A 37 -13.20 6.62 35.80
CA PRO A 37 -13.15 7.42 37.04
C PRO A 37 -11.78 8.04 37.35
N GLY A 38 -10.74 7.75 36.55
CA GLY A 38 -9.38 8.26 36.75
C GLY A 38 -9.19 9.74 36.36
N GLN A 39 -8.05 10.31 36.77
CA GLN A 39 -7.64 11.69 36.48
C GLN A 39 -6.42 11.78 35.54
N GLY A 40 -6.16 10.72 34.75
CA GLY A 40 -5.04 10.73 33.81
C GLY A 40 -5.18 11.80 32.74
N MET A 41 -4.06 12.24 32.16
CA MET A 41 -4.01 13.26 31.11
C MET A 41 -4.94 12.94 29.92
N ARG A 42 -5.01 11.67 29.51
CA ARG A 42 -5.94 11.19 28.48
C ARG A 42 -7.41 11.42 28.85
N THR A 43 -7.80 11.21 30.10
CA THR A 43 -9.17 11.46 30.57
C THR A 43 -9.49 12.96 30.54
N GLN A 44 -8.53 13.82 30.92
CA GLN A 44 -8.71 15.27 30.85
C GLN A 44 -8.86 15.75 29.40
N GLN A 45 -8.04 15.24 28.48
CA GLN A 45 -8.14 15.52 27.05
C GLN A 45 -9.52 15.12 26.49
N LEU A 46 -9.98 13.89 26.77
CA LEU A 46 -11.29 13.41 26.31
C LEU A 46 -12.46 14.22 26.89
N LYS A 47 -12.36 14.66 28.14
CA LYS A 47 -13.36 15.57 28.74
C LYS A 47 -13.38 16.93 28.05
N TYR A 48 -12.21 17.51 27.77
CA TYR A 48 -12.11 18.77 27.04
C TYR A 48 -12.77 18.67 25.65
N VAL A 49 -12.45 17.63 24.89
CA VAL A 49 -13.05 17.38 23.56
C VAL A 49 -14.56 17.23 23.68
N LEU A 50 -15.03 16.44 24.66
CA LEU A 50 -16.45 16.23 24.89
C LEU A 50 -17.19 17.55 25.20
N ASP A 51 -16.66 18.34 26.14
CA ASP A 51 -17.27 19.62 26.54
C ASP A 51 -17.33 20.60 25.36
N ARG A 52 -16.28 20.64 24.53
CA ARG A 52 -16.23 21.47 23.32
C ARG A 52 -17.29 21.05 22.31
N ILE A 53 -17.36 19.77 21.95
CA ILE A 53 -18.36 19.27 21.00
C ILE A 53 -19.78 19.52 21.51
N GLN A 54 -20.05 19.24 22.79
CA GLN A 54 -21.38 19.41 23.37
C GLN A 54 -21.79 20.88 23.55
N SER A 55 -20.85 21.82 23.50
CA SER A 55 -21.13 23.26 23.49
C SER A 55 -21.56 23.78 22.12
N PHE A 56 -21.34 23.02 21.04
CA PHE A 56 -21.71 23.41 19.69
C PHE A 56 -23.24 23.29 19.46
N PRO A 57 -23.94 24.32 18.96
CA PRO A 57 -25.38 24.26 18.73
C PRO A 57 -25.75 23.15 17.73
N GLY A 58 -26.63 22.22 18.13
CA GLY A 58 -27.11 21.15 17.26
C GLY A 58 -26.18 19.93 17.15
N TRP A 59 -25.16 19.81 18.01
CA TRP A 59 -24.27 18.63 18.07
C TRP A 59 -25.02 17.28 18.19
N ASP A 60 -26.22 17.30 18.76
CA ASP A 60 -27.09 16.15 19.00
C ASP A 60 -28.07 15.85 17.85
N LYS A 61 -27.92 16.55 16.71
CA LYS A 61 -28.78 16.41 15.54
C LYS A 61 -28.01 15.84 14.33
N ASP A 62 -28.78 15.44 13.32
CA ASP A 62 -28.25 15.19 11.98
C ASP A 62 -27.69 16.49 11.40
N ILE A 63 -26.49 16.43 10.81
CA ILE A 63 -25.79 17.54 10.16
C ILE A 63 -26.16 17.54 8.68
N ALA A 64 -26.78 18.61 8.21
CA ALA A 64 -27.08 18.79 6.78
C ALA A 64 -25.81 19.14 6.00
N PHE A 65 -25.74 18.78 4.70
CA PHE A 65 -24.57 19.08 3.88
C PHE A 65 -24.25 20.58 3.80
N ALA A 66 -25.28 21.44 3.82
CA ALA A 66 -25.11 22.90 3.81
C ALA A 66 -24.45 23.45 5.09
N ASP A 67 -24.47 22.69 6.19
CA ASP A 67 -23.95 23.13 7.48
C ASP A 67 -22.55 22.57 7.78
N ILE A 68 -21.99 21.67 6.94
CA ILE A 68 -20.69 21.00 7.17
C ILE A 68 -19.60 22.00 7.58
N GLU A 69 -19.47 23.12 6.86
CA GLU A 69 -18.43 24.12 7.12
C GLU A 69 -18.51 24.69 8.54
N GLN A 70 -19.72 24.86 9.09
CA GLN A 70 -19.95 25.37 10.44
C GLN A 70 -19.43 24.40 11.52
N TYR A 71 -19.37 23.10 11.21
CA TYR A 71 -18.89 22.05 12.12
C TYR A 71 -17.36 21.80 12.00
N SER A 72 -16.61 22.62 11.26
CA SER A 72 -15.18 22.40 11.01
C SER A 72 -14.35 22.22 12.28
N GLU A 73 -14.60 23.01 13.33
CA GLU A 73 -13.91 22.88 14.64
C GLU A 73 -14.23 21.52 15.30
N VAL A 74 -15.47 21.03 15.17
CA VAL A 74 -15.87 19.72 15.69
C VAL A 74 -15.15 18.59 14.97
N PHE A 75 -15.02 18.69 13.64
CA PHE A 75 -14.31 17.68 12.84
C PHE A 75 -12.79 17.71 13.08
N GLU A 76 -12.21 18.88 13.31
CA GLU A 76 -10.81 19.03 13.71
C GLU A 76 -10.55 18.38 15.07
N LEU A 77 -11.45 18.57 16.04
CA LEU A 77 -11.38 17.89 17.33
C LEU A 77 -11.46 16.36 17.20
N ILE A 78 -12.28 15.84 16.28
CA ILE A 78 -12.35 14.41 15.98
C ILE A 78 -10.99 13.93 15.45
N TYR A 79 -10.40 14.62 14.48
CA TYR A 79 -9.08 14.29 13.94
C TYR A 79 -8.01 14.26 15.04
N ILE A 80 -7.82 15.35 15.79
CA ILE A 80 -6.79 15.45 16.84
C ILE A 80 -6.97 14.38 17.93
N THR A 81 -8.21 13.96 18.20
CA THR A 81 -8.51 12.92 19.20
C THR A 81 -8.10 11.52 18.74
N LEU A 82 -8.16 11.26 17.43
CA LEU A 82 -7.96 9.93 16.86
C LEU A 82 -6.58 9.73 16.24
N SER A 83 -5.93 10.82 15.80
CA SER A 83 -4.61 10.78 15.18
C SER A 83 -3.49 10.56 16.21
N ALA A 84 -2.37 10.00 15.74
CA ALA A 84 -1.21 9.83 16.60
C ALA A 84 -0.55 11.21 16.88
N PRO A 85 0.02 11.46 18.09
CA PRO A 85 0.52 12.79 18.47
C PRO A 85 1.65 13.37 17.60
N VAL A 86 2.33 12.52 16.83
CA VAL A 86 3.50 12.90 15.99
C VAL A 86 3.18 12.87 14.49
N THR A 87 1.89 12.76 14.14
CA THR A 87 1.45 12.68 12.75
C THR A 87 1.63 14.05 12.08
N ASP A 88 2.30 14.09 10.92
CA ASP A 88 2.32 15.27 10.07
C ASP A 88 0.99 15.36 9.30
N GLU A 89 0.21 16.40 9.56
CA GLU A 89 -1.08 16.64 8.91
C GLU A 89 -0.93 16.84 7.38
N GLU A 90 0.23 17.30 6.92
CA GLU A 90 0.49 17.48 5.49
C GLU A 90 0.76 16.16 4.75
N GLU A 91 1.11 15.10 5.47
CA GLU A 91 1.37 13.75 4.94
C GLU A 91 0.22 12.78 5.21
N ASP A 92 -0.54 12.97 6.30
CA ASP A 92 -1.60 12.04 6.72
C ASP A 92 -2.83 12.12 5.82
N MET A 93 -3.04 11.13 4.95
CA MET A 93 -4.22 11.05 4.09
C MET A 93 -5.41 10.51 4.88
N TRP A 94 -6.14 11.41 5.51
CA TRP A 94 -7.25 11.10 6.42
C TRP A 94 -8.51 11.89 6.06
N ALA A 95 -9.67 11.24 6.12
CA ALA A 95 -10.95 11.86 5.79
C ALA A 95 -12.13 11.34 6.63
N LEU A 96 -13.13 12.19 6.83
CA LEU A 96 -14.47 11.83 7.25
C LEU A 96 -15.37 11.66 6.03
N SER A 97 -16.11 10.57 6.01
CA SER A 97 -17.01 10.19 4.92
C SER A 97 -18.42 9.90 5.40
N VAL A 98 -19.38 10.19 4.52
CA VAL A 98 -20.79 9.88 4.74
C VAL A 98 -20.95 8.34 4.82
N PRO A 99 -21.69 7.81 5.81
CA PRO A 99 -21.84 6.37 5.98
C PRO A 99 -22.26 5.67 4.70
N PHE A 100 -21.46 4.68 4.25
CA PHE A 100 -21.71 3.85 3.07
C PHE A 100 -21.98 4.61 1.75
N SER A 101 -21.52 5.85 1.67
CA SER A 101 -21.59 6.71 0.49
C SER A 101 -20.16 7.06 0.05
N PRO A 102 -19.88 7.14 -1.26
CA PRO A 102 -18.57 7.54 -1.78
C PRO A 102 -18.39 9.07 -1.70
N THR A 103 -18.67 9.65 -0.53
CA THR A 103 -18.67 11.11 -0.32
C THR A 103 -17.84 11.44 0.91
N ILE A 104 -16.76 12.16 0.70
CA ILE A 104 -15.96 12.79 1.75
C ILE A 104 -16.55 14.18 2.03
N PHE A 105 -16.60 14.57 3.30
CA PHE A 105 -17.09 15.90 3.68
C PHE A 105 -16.08 16.73 4.48
N TYR A 106 -15.05 16.09 5.02
CA TYR A 106 -13.97 16.75 5.75
C TYR A 106 -12.70 15.91 5.68
N GLY A 107 -11.52 16.51 5.60
CA GLY A 107 -10.28 15.75 5.56
C GLY A 107 -9.01 16.59 5.54
N SER A 108 -7.87 15.92 5.58
CA SER A 108 -6.55 16.55 5.47
C SER A 108 -6.30 17.11 4.06
N ASN A 109 -5.38 18.05 3.90
CA ASN A 109 -5.06 18.57 2.57
C ASN A 109 -4.48 17.49 1.63
N SER A 110 -3.74 16.52 2.20
CA SER A 110 -3.13 15.42 1.46
C SER A 110 -4.17 14.49 0.82
N VAL A 111 -5.27 14.15 1.50
CA VAL A 111 -6.31 13.28 0.90
C VAL A 111 -7.00 13.97 -0.29
N TYR A 112 -7.26 15.27 -0.20
CA TYR A 112 -7.82 16.02 -1.33
C TYR A 112 -6.82 16.13 -2.49
N ARG A 113 -5.53 16.39 -2.23
CA ARG A 113 -4.47 16.37 -3.27
C ARG A 113 -4.29 14.99 -3.91
N PHE A 114 -4.48 13.94 -3.13
CA PHE A 114 -4.45 12.57 -3.62
C PHE A 114 -5.62 12.32 -4.56
N LEU A 115 -6.84 12.72 -4.16
CA LEU A 115 -8.07 12.43 -4.90
C LEU A 115 -8.35 13.36 -6.09
N GLN A 116 -7.93 14.62 -6.02
CA GLN A 116 -8.23 15.64 -7.02
C GLN A 116 -7.03 15.95 -7.92
N SER A 117 -7.30 16.14 -9.20
CA SER A 117 -6.37 16.71 -10.17
C SER A 117 -6.15 18.21 -9.91
N LYS A 118 -5.21 18.82 -10.64
CA LYS A 118 -4.93 20.27 -10.55
C LYS A 118 -6.12 21.15 -10.92
N THR A 119 -7.12 20.61 -11.63
CA THR A 119 -8.36 21.31 -12.00
C THR A 119 -9.47 21.16 -10.97
N GLY A 120 -9.25 20.38 -9.90
CA GLY A 120 -10.24 20.07 -8.87
C GLY A 120 -11.16 18.88 -9.19
N ALA A 121 -11.09 18.33 -10.41
CA ALA A 121 -11.81 17.10 -10.78
C ALA A 121 -11.16 15.87 -10.13
N ILE A 122 -11.94 14.83 -9.82
CA ILE A 122 -11.42 13.52 -9.38
C ILE A 122 -10.46 12.96 -10.43
N LYS A 123 -9.32 12.40 -10.01
CA LYS A 123 -8.39 11.76 -10.96
C LYS A 123 -8.97 10.47 -11.53
N ASP A 124 -8.82 10.29 -12.84
CA ASP A 124 -9.35 9.12 -13.56
C ASP A 124 -8.78 7.77 -13.06
N ASN A 125 -7.56 7.77 -12.50
CA ASN A 125 -6.88 6.58 -12.00
C ASN A 125 -7.31 6.13 -10.58
N ILE A 126 -8.26 6.84 -9.96
CA ILE A 126 -8.80 6.48 -8.63
C ILE A 126 -9.92 5.45 -8.76
N ILE A 127 -10.66 5.47 -9.88
CA ILE A 127 -11.80 4.58 -10.09
C ILE A 127 -11.40 3.49 -11.08
N ASP A 128 -11.06 2.30 -10.58
CA ASP A 128 -11.02 1.12 -11.44
C ASP A 128 -12.43 0.54 -11.60
N VAL A 129 -12.98 0.73 -12.80
CA VAL A 129 -14.30 0.22 -13.22
C VAL A 129 -14.35 -1.30 -13.21
N LYS A 130 -13.21 -1.99 -13.39
CA LYS A 130 -13.15 -3.46 -13.43
C LYS A 130 -13.42 -4.12 -12.07
N GLU A 131 -13.27 -3.37 -10.98
CA GLU A 131 -13.43 -3.86 -9.61
C GLU A 131 -14.77 -3.44 -8.98
N LEU A 132 -15.69 -2.84 -9.74
CA LEU A 132 -16.95 -2.29 -9.22
C LEU A 132 -17.82 -3.36 -8.53
N GLU A 133 -17.94 -4.55 -9.11
CA GLU A 133 -18.75 -5.64 -8.54
C GLU A 133 -18.17 -6.15 -7.21
N GLU A 134 -16.85 -6.34 -7.13
CA GLU A 134 -16.17 -6.74 -5.90
C GLU A 134 -16.28 -5.66 -4.82
N LYS A 135 -16.13 -4.38 -5.20
CA LYS A 135 -16.34 -3.22 -4.32
C LYS A 135 -17.78 -3.16 -3.80
N ALA A 136 -18.77 -3.42 -4.66
CA ALA A 136 -20.17 -3.45 -4.29
C ALA A 136 -20.48 -4.60 -3.32
N HIS A 137 -19.94 -5.79 -3.61
CA HIS A 137 -20.08 -6.97 -2.73
C HIS A 137 -19.44 -6.71 -1.35
N LYS A 138 -18.20 -6.19 -1.31
CA LYS A 138 -17.51 -5.86 -0.05
C LYS A 138 -18.28 -4.82 0.75
N ARG A 139 -18.78 -3.77 0.08
CA ARG A 139 -19.65 -2.75 0.72
C ARG A 139 -20.89 -3.40 1.35
N LEU A 140 -21.58 -4.26 0.61
CA LEU A 140 -22.79 -4.93 1.07
C LEU A 140 -22.51 -5.87 2.26
N SER A 141 -21.42 -6.64 2.20
CA SER A 141 -20.94 -7.46 3.33
C SER A 141 -20.68 -6.62 4.58
N THR A 142 -20.05 -5.45 4.45
CA THR A 142 -19.80 -4.56 5.60
C THR A 142 -21.10 -4.02 6.18
N ILE A 143 -22.06 -3.60 5.34
CA ILE A 143 -23.37 -3.11 5.79
C ILE A 143 -24.07 -4.20 6.63
N TYR A 144 -24.14 -5.43 6.11
CA TYR A 144 -24.77 -6.53 6.83
C TYR A 144 -23.99 -6.96 8.06
N GLY A 145 -22.66 -6.93 8.05
CA GLY A 145 -21.85 -7.15 9.24
C GLY A 145 -22.26 -6.24 10.40
N ILE A 146 -22.41 -4.93 10.14
CA ILE A 146 -22.86 -3.96 11.14
C ILE A 146 -24.30 -4.22 11.60
N ILE A 147 -25.22 -4.51 10.67
CA ILE A 147 -26.63 -4.79 11.00
C ILE A 147 -26.73 -6.03 11.90
N LEU A 148 -26.05 -7.11 11.53
CA LEU A 148 -26.10 -8.39 12.24
C LEU A 148 -25.46 -8.30 13.63
N GLU A 149 -24.34 -7.59 13.76
CA GLU A 149 -23.71 -7.34 15.04
C GLU A 149 -24.62 -6.51 15.95
N ARG A 150 -25.21 -5.42 15.43
CA ARG A 150 -26.03 -4.49 16.22
C ARG A 150 -27.35 -5.09 16.68
N PHE A 151 -28.10 -5.72 15.78
CA PHE A 151 -29.48 -6.14 16.06
C PHE A 151 -29.61 -7.59 16.52
N TYR A 152 -28.59 -8.43 16.24
CA TYR A 152 -28.67 -9.87 16.48
C TYR A 152 -27.51 -10.42 17.30
N ALA A 153 -26.53 -9.58 17.69
CA ALA A 153 -25.28 -10.02 18.35
C ALA A 153 -24.57 -11.15 17.58
N PHE A 154 -24.73 -11.16 16.25
CA PHE A 154 -24.18 -12.16 15.37
C PHE A 154 -22.96 -11.59 14.64
N HIS A 155 -21.80 -12.23 14.80
CA HIS A 155 -20.60 -11.87 14.08
C HIS A 155 -20.60 -12.52 12.69
N TYR A 156 -20.50 -11.71 11.65
CA TYR A 156 -20.44 -12.16 10.25
C TYR A 156 -19.00 -12.11 9.78
N ASP A 157 -18.37 -13.28 9.64
CA ASP A 157 -16.95 -13.42 9.27
C ASP A 157 -16.65 -12.96 7.82
N GLY A 158 -17.70 -12.75 7.01
CA GLY A 158 -17.58 -12.20 5.64
C GLY A 158 -17.13 -10.74 5.59
N THR A 159 -16.98 -10.05 6.72
CA THR A 159 -16.29 -8.76 6.81
C THR A 159 -14.78 -8.98 6.77
N GLY A 160 -14.24 -9.41 5.62
CA GLY A 160 -12.80 -9.37 5.37
C GLY A 160 -12.32 -7.97 5.71
N ALA A 161 -11.30 -7.87 6.58
CA ALA A 161 -10.80 -6.63 7.17
C ALA A 161 -10.95 -5.46 6.20
N GLY A 162 -11.52 -4.35 6.68
CA GLY A 162 -12.04 -3.19 5.95
C GLY A 162 -11.01 -2.39 5.16
N ASP A 163 -9.93 -3.03 4.74
CA ASP A 163 -8.81 -2.47 4.04
C ASP A 163 -8.88 -2.92 2.58
N MET A 164 -8.74 -2.00 1.64
CA MET A 164 -8.63 -2.29 0.21
C MET A 164 -7.26 -1.86 -0.25
N ILE A 165 -6.59 -2.70 -1.05
CA ILE A 165 -5.35 -2.29 -1.72
C ILE A 165 -5.76 -1.76 -3.09
N HIS A 166 -5.49 -0.48 -3.33
CA HIS A 166 -5.66 0.16 -4.62
C HIS A 166 -4.29 0.43 -5.20
N HIS A 167 -4.08 0.11 -6.48
CA HIS A 167 -2.86 0.45 -7.18
C HIS A 167 -3.14 1.56 -8.20
N LEU A 168 -2.16 2.45 -8.38
CA LEU A 168 -2.22 3.47 -9.41
C LEU A 168 -0.85 3.63 -10.06
N ARG A 169 -0.86 4.10 -11.30
CA ARG A 169 0.36 4.48 -12.00
C ARG A 169 0.68 5.94 -11.70
N ASP A 170 1.85 6.17 -11.12
CA ASP A 170 2.34 7.51 -10.79
C ASP A 170 2.61 8.30 -12.09
N GLU A 171 2.01 9.49 -12.22
CA GLU A 171 2.10 10.26 -13.47
C GLU A 171 3.52 10.80 -13.75
N ALA A 172 4.32 11.04 -12.70
CA ALA A 172 5.64 11.62 -12.85
C ALA A 172 6.69 10.57 -13.24
N THR A 173 6.60 9.38 -12.65
CA THR A 173 7.59 8.31 -12.81
C THR A 173 7.08 7.17 -13.72
N GLY A 174 5.79 7.03 -13.91
CA GLY A 174 5.19 5.90 -14.62
C GLY A 174 5.30 4.56 -13.89
N LEU A 175 5.75 4.56 -12.62
CA LEU A 175 5.85 3.37 -11.77
C LEU A 175 4.53 3.11 -11.03
N ASN A 176 4.30 1.87 -10.61
CA ASN A 176 3.15 1.53 -9.80
C ASN A 176 3.35 2.00 -8.35
N LYS A 177 2.27 2.49 -7.75
CA LYS A 177 2.16 2.75 -6.31
C LYS A 177 0.97 2.01 -5.76
N TYR A 178 1.13 1.47 -4.56
CA TYR A 178 0.12 0.68 -3.88
C TYR A 178 -0.32 1.41 -2.60
N TYR A 179 -1.61 1.62 -2.47
CA TYR A 179 -2.21 2.31 -1.34
C TYR A 179 -3.19 1.40 -0.62
N ARG A 180 -3.07 1.32 0.71
CA ARG A 180 -4.08 0.71 1.57
C ARG A 180 -5.10 1.76 1.95
N ILE A 181 -6.36 1.52 1.61
CA ILE A 181 -7.51 2.34 2.02
C ILE A 181 -8.19 1.60 3.16
N GLU A 182 -8.06 2.13 4.36
CA GLU A 182 -8.66 1.60 5.59
C GLU A 182 -9.96 2.34 5.88
N PHE A 183 -11.04 1.59 6.15
CA PHE A 183 -12.35 2.14 6.50
C PHE A 183 -12.70 1.81 7.96
N ASP A 184 -12.82 2.83 8.80
CA ASP A 184 -13.26 2.70 10.19
C ASP A 184 -14.71 3.18 10.35
N SER A 185 -15.60 2.25 10.65
CA SER A 185 -17.04 2.43 10.80
C SER A 185 -17.52 2.41 12.27
N ARG A 186 -16.60 2.50 13.24
CA ARG A 186 -16.94 2.43 14.68
C ARG A 186 -17.79 3.59 15.19
N PHE A 187 -17.87 4.69 14.42
CA PHE A 187 -18.68 5.86 14.73
C PHE A 187 -20.00 5.89 13.96
N LEU A 188 -20.52 4.71 13.63
CA LEU A 188 -21.84 4.52 13.05
C LEU A 188 -22.84 4.00 14.08
N ASP A 189 -24.04 4.55 14.01
CA ASP A 189 -25.25 3.98 14.59
C ASP A 189 -26.22 3.57 13.49
N VAL A 190 -27.07 2.59 13.78
CA VAL A 190 -28.06 2.08 12.83
C VAL A 190 -29.39 1.91 13.53
N SER A 191 -30.43 2.38 12.84
CA SER A 191 -31.83 2.28 13.26
C SER A 191 -32.62 1.49 12.22
N TYR A 192 -33.62 0.76 12.67
CA TYR A 192 -34.52 -0.04 11.82
C TYR A 192 -35.94 0.49 11.91
N ASP A 193 -36.62 0.61 10.77
CA ASP A 193 -38.01 1.00 10.67
C ASP A 193 -38.95 -0.21 10.74
N GLY A 194 -39.73 -0.29 11.81
CA GLY A 194 -40.69 -1.36 12.10
C GLY A 194 -40.16 -2.45 13.04
N ASP A 195 -40.80 -3.62 13.00
CA ASP A 195 -40.45 -4.76 13.86
C ASP A 195 -39.34 -5.60 13.22
N LEU A 196 -38.24 -5.79 13.97
CA LEU A 196 -37.08 -6.56 13.51
C LEU A 196 -37.48 -8.02 13.17
N PRO A 197 -37.17 -8.51 11.96
CA PRO A 197 -37.42 -9.90 11.59
C PRO A 197 -36.69 -10.87 12.51
N GLN A 198 -37.35 -11.94 12.92
CA GLN A 198 -36.70 -13.05 13.63
C GLN A 198 -35.96 -13.91 12.61
N ILE A 199 -34.64 -14.04 12.77
CA ILE A 199 -33.78 -14.81 11.86
C ILE A 199 -33.14 -15.96 12.64
N ASN A 200 -33.23 -17.17 12.10
CA ASN A 200 -32.44 -18.30 12.60
C ASN A 200 -31.12 -18.37 11.83
N PHE A 201 -30.04 -17.97 12.49
CA PHE A 201 -28.69 -17.88 11.90
C PHE A 201 -28.02 -19.24 11.64
N GLU A 202 -28.56 -20.36 12.15
CA GLU A 202 -28.04 -21.70 11.84
C GLU A 202 -28.11 -22.03 10.34
N ASN A 203 -29.11 -21.48 9.62
CA ASN A 203 -29.27 -21.68 8.18
C ASN A 203 -28.34 -20.79 7.35
N ILE A 204 -27.92 -19.63 7.86
CA ILE A 204 -27.08 -18.67 7.13
C ILE A 204 -25.63 -19.18 7.04
N ARG A 205 -25.13 -19.84 8.07
CA ARG A 205 -23.80 -20.48 8.08
C ARG A 205 -23.64 -21.58 7.01
N LEU A 206 -24.74 -22.21 6.58
CA LEU A 206 -24.74 -23.23 5.52
C LEU A 206 -24.68 -22.62 4.11
N VAL A 207 -24.98 -21.33 3.97
CA VAL A 207 -24.94 -20.60 2.69
C VAL A 207 -23.57 -19.92 2.48
N ASP A 208 -22.75 -19.80 3.53
CA ASP A 208 -21.41 -19.17 3.50
C ASP A 208 -20.40 -19.88 2.59
N ASP A 209 -20.63 -21.16 2.25
CA ASP A 209 -19.82 -21.88 1.24
C ASP A 209 -19.94 -21.26 -0.16
N ASN A 210 -20.98 -20.45 -0.42
CA ASN A 210 -21.17 -19.65 -1.63
C ASN A 210 -21.36 -18.17 -1.25
N LYS A 211 -20.26 -17.42 -1.13
CA LYS A 211 -20.19 -15.98 -0.74
C LYS A 211 -21.32 -15.07 -1.29
N HIS A 212 -21.83 -15.33 -2.49
CA HIS A 212 -22.91 -14.54 -3.10
C HIS A 212 -24.33 -14.85 -2.55
N GLY A 213 -24.61 -16.10 -2.19
CA GLY A 213 -25.96 -16.51 -1.78
C GLY A 213 -26.39 -15.96 -0.42
N ALA A 214 -25.44 -15.77 0.50
CA ALA A 214 -25.74 -15.31 1.86
C ALA A 214 -26.24 -13.86 1.86
N LEU A 215 -25.61 -12.97 1.09
CA LEU A 215 -26.02 -11.57 0.99
C LEU A 215 -27.38 -11.40 0.31
N GLU A 216 -27.66 -12.18 -0.73
CA GLU A 216 -28.96 -12.16 -1.41
C GLU A 216 -30.10 -12.56 -0.45
N VAL A 217 -29.88 -13.60 0.35
CA VAL A 217 -30.81 -14.03 1.40
C VAL A 217 -31.00 -12.92 2.44
N LEU A 218 -29.91 -12.31 2.92
CA LEU A 218 -29.98 -11.20 3.86
C LEU A 218 -30.75 -10.01 3.30
N GLN A 219 -30.61 -9.68 2.01
CA GLN A 219 -31.39 -8.61 1.35
C GLN A 219 -32.88 -8.90 1.30
N GLN A 220 -33.29 -10.15 1.17
CA GLN A 220 -34.71 -10.52 1.19
C GLN A 220 -35.34 -10.39 2.57
N PHE A 221 -34.60 -10.76 3.63
CA PHE A 221 -35.12 -10.72 5.01
C PHE A 221 -34.91 -9.35 5.68
N LEU A 222 -33.81 -8.68 5.38
CA LEU A 222 -33.38 -7.41 5.95
C LEU A 222 -33.15 -6.41 4.81
N PRO A 223 -34.23 -5.93 4.18
CA PRO A 223 -34.12 -4.99 3.07
C PRO A 223 -33.53 -3.66 3.56
N LEU A 224 -32.53 -3.15 2.83
CA LEU A 224 -31.72 -2.00 3.26
C LEU A 224 -32.49 -0.68 3.33
N ASP A 225 -33.64 -0.58 2.66
CA ASP A 225 -34.51 0.60 2.69
C ASP A 225 -35.17 0.84 4.06
N LYS A 226 -35.22 -0.19 4.91
CA LYS A 226 -35.69 -0.10 6.31
C LYS A 226 -34.61 0.32 7.30
N PHE A 227 -33.37 0.44 6.86
CA PHE A 227 -32.25 0.81 7.73
C PHE A 227 -31.84 2.26 7.49
N LYS A 228 -31.67 3.02 8.58
CA LYS A 228 -31.05 4.34 8.54
C LYS A 228 -29.78 4.33 9.38
N PHE A 229 -28.68 4.71 8.73
CA PHE A 229 -27.35 4.84 9.32
C PHE A 229 -27.09 6.30 9.71
N HIS A 230 -26.53 6.51 10.89
CA HIS A 230 -26.26 7.83 11.43
C HIS A 230 -24.81 7.85 11.93
N GLY A 231 -24.05 8.89 11.60
CA GLY A 231 -22.66 8.98 12.04
C GLY A 231 -21.71 9.39 10.92
N PHE A 232 -20.50 8.87 10.97
CA PHE A 232 -19.51 9.01 9.92
C PHE A 232 -18.56 7.80 9.91
N SER A 233 -17.94 7.57 8.76
CA SER A 233 -16.81 6.65 8.65
C SER A 233 -15.51 7.43 8.47
N ILE A 234 -14.42 6.90 9.00
CA ILE A 234 -13.09 7.43 8.78
C ILE A 234 -12.42 6.66 7.66
N ILE A 235 -11.81 7.38 6.74
CA ILE A 235 -10.98 6.83 5.66
C ILE A 235 -9.54 7.20 5.97
N THR A 236 -8.65 6.22 5.96
CA THR A 236 -7.20 6.43 6.04
C THR A 236 -6.54 5.78 4.84
N ILE A 237 -5.71 6.54 4.11
CA ILE A 237 -4.98 6.05 2.95
C ILE A 237 -3.50 5.99 3.31
N LYS A 238 -2.89 4.81 3.20
CA LYS A 238 -1.46 4.62 3.48
C LYS A 238 -0.75 4.17 2.21
N ASP A 239 0.33 4.85 1.85
CA ASP A 239 1.25 4.30 0.85
C ASP A 239 1.92 3.05 1.45
N ILE A 240 1.64 1.90 0.83
CA ILE A 240 2.20 0.60 1.20
C ILE A 240 3.08 0.04 0.10
N THR A 241 3.52 0.86 -0.86
CA THR A 241 4.25 0.44 -2.07
C THR A 241 5.41 -0.48 -1.73
N ALA A 242 6.32 -0.05 -0.85
CA ALA A 242 7.44 -0.88 -0.43
C ALA A 242 7.00 -2.19 0.24
N GLN A 243 6.03 -2.14 1.17
CA GLN A 243 5.54 -3.34 1.87
C GLN A 243 4.90 -4.35 0.92
N HIS A 244 4.08 -3.86 -0.01
CA HIS A 244 3.38 -4.68 -0.98
C HIS A 244 4.35 -5.36 -1.94
N ILE A 245 5.33 -4.61 -2.45
CA ILE A 245 6.35 -5.16 -3.36
C ILE A 245 7.24 -6.18 -2.64
N ILE A 246 7.59 -5.96 -1.38
CA ILE A 246 8.36 -6.95 -0.61
C ILE A 246 7.59 -8.27 -0.44
N GLU A 247 6.28 -8.22 -0.16
CA GLU A 247 5.46 -9.43 -0.10
C GLU A 247 5.35 -10.09 -1.49
N HIS A 248 5.24 -9.30 -2.56
CA HIS A 248 5.27 -9.82 -3.93
C HIS A 248 6.58 -10.53 -4.27
N ILE A 249 7.74 -9.94 -3.95
CA ILE A 249 9.06 -10.56 -4.13
C ILE A 249 9.14 -11.89 -3.37
N LYS A 250 8.65 -11.90 -2.13
CA LYS A 250 8.61 -13.12 -1.31
C LYS A 250 7.73 -14.19 -1.93
N ASP A 251 6.54 -13.84 -2.43
CA ASP A 251 5.65 -14.77 -3.12
C ASP A 251 6.28 -15.35 -4.39
N LEU A 252 6.99 -14.53 -5.17
CA LEU A 252 7.74 -15.01 -6.35
C LEU A 252 8.80 -16.04 -5.97
N ILE A 253 9.55 -15.80 -4.89
CA ILE A 253 10.61 -16.70 -4.42
C ILE A 253 10.03 -17.99 -3.84
N VAL A 254 8.95 -17.91 -3.05
CA VAL A 254 8.31 -19.08 -2.43
C VAL A 254 7.70 -20.00 -3.47
N ASN A 255 7.14 -19.44 -4.53
CA ASN A 255 6.49 -20.19 -5.61
C ASN A 255 7.45 -20.51 -6.77
N LEU A 256 8.76 -20.29 -6.61
CA LEU A 256 9.75 -20.51 -7.65
C LEU A 256 9.85 -22.00 -7.99
N ALA A 257 9.49 -22.37 -9.22
CA ALA A 257 9.69 -23.72 -9.71
C ALA A 257 11.16 -23.94 -10.15
N PRO A 258 11.70 -25.18 -10.05
CA PRO A 258 13.04 -25.48 -10.53
C PRO A 258 13.23 -25.10 -12.00
N GLY A 259 14.29 -24.34 -12.30
CA GLY A 259 14.62 -23.88 -13.65
C GLY A 259 13.81 -22.68 -14.17
N GLN A 260 12.91 -22.09 -13.37
CA GLN A 260 12.22 -20.85 -13.71
C GLN A 260 13.10 -19.62 -13.42
N THR A 261 13.10 -18.62 -14.31
CA THR A 261 13.77 -17.34 -14.12
C THR A 261 12.78 -16.25 -13.69
N ILE A 262 13.00 -15.63 -12.53
CA ILE A 262 12.14 -14.57 -11.96
C ILE A 262 12.86 -13.23 -11.80
N TYR A 263 14.11 -13.14 -12.24
CA TYR A 263 14.97 -12.02 -11.93
C TYR A 263 14.53 -10.70 -12.55
N GLN A 264 13.91 -10.73 -13.74
CA GLN A 264 13.35 -9.51 -14.35
C GLN A 264 12.19 -8.95 -13.52
N ASP A 265 11.34 -9.82 -12.98
CA ASP A 265 10.24 -9.43 -12.09
C ASP A 265 10.79 -8.86 -10.78
N ILE A 266 11.85 -9.46 -10.24
CA ILE A 266 12.56 -8.97 -9.05
C ILE A 266 13.18 -7.60 -9.31
N THR A 267 13.93 -7.39 -10.39
CA THR A 267 14.57 -6.10 -10.67
C THR A 267 13.56 -4.99 -10.98
N ALA A 268 12.46 -5.32 -11.67
CA ALA A 268 11.33 -4.42 -11.85
C ALA A 268 10.70 -4.03 -10.51
N SER A 269 10.49 -5.00 -9.62
CA SER A 269 9.98 -4.78 -8.26
C SER A 269 10.90 -3.87 -7.44
N LEU A 270 12.21 -4.12 -7.45
CA LEU A 270 13.20 -3.28 -6.77
C LEU A 270 13.22 -1.85 -7.34
N LYS A 271 13.01 -1.69 -8.65
CA LYS A 271 12.86 -0.37 -9.28
C LYS A 271 11.61 0.36 -8.78
N GLU A 272 10.48 -0.33 -8.63
CA GLU A 272 9.26 0.26 -8.06
C GLU A 272 9.47 0.69 -6.60
N ILE A 273 10.17 -0.10 -5.78
CA ILE A 273 10.50 0.25 -4.39
C ILE A 273 11.30 1.56 -4.32
N MET A 274 12.26 1.76 -5.22
CA MET A 274 13.08 2.98 -5.27
C MET A 274 12.30 4.22 -5.74
N GLY A 275 11.13 4.04 -6.37
CA GLY A 275 10.23 5.14 -6.75
C GLY A 275 10.83 6.13 -7.76
N ASN A 276 11.85 5.73 -8.54
CA ASN A 276 12.54 6.60 -9.48
C ASN A 276 12.74 5.90 -10.84
N ASP A 277 12.14 6.46 -11.88
CA ASP A 277 12.15 5.91 -13.24
C ASP A 277 13.52 6.03 -13.94
N ARG A 278 14.38 6.91 -13.43
CA ARG A 278 15.77 7.13 -13.86
C ARG A 278 16.78 6.22 -13.18
N LEU A 279 16.31 5.32 -12.32
CA LEU A 279 17.11 4.25 -11.77
C LEU A 279 16.84 2.94 -12.50
N ASP A 280 17.85 2.12 -12.58
CA ASP A 280 17.73 0.76 -13.07
C ASP A 280 18.49 -0.20 -12.15
N VAL A 281 18.04 -1.45 -12.10
CA VAL A 281 18.56 -2.45 -11.15
C VAL A 281 18.97 -3.69 -11.90
N SER A 282 20.14 -4.21 -11.56
CA SER A 282 20.64 -5.50 -12.02
C SER A 282 20.96 -6.38 -10.82
N LEU A 283 20.59 -7.66 -10.91
CA LEU A 283 20.89 -8.68 -9.91
C LEU A 283 21.63 -9.82 -10.58
N THR A 284 22.89 -10.00 -10.22
CA THR A 284 23.79 -10.95 -10.88
C THR A 284 24.26 -12.01 -9.88
N PRO A 285 23.95 -13.31 -10.09
CA PRO A 285 24.47 -14.37 -9.25
C PRO A 285 25.99 -14.55 -9.43
N VAL A 286 26.68 -14.88 -8.34
CA VAL A 286 28.12 -15.17 -8.32
C VAL A 286 28.29 -16.68 -8.18
N ILE A 287 28.40 -17.36 -9.33
CA ILE A 287 28.51 -18.81 -9.40
C ILE A 287 29.97 -19.22 -9.61
N LYS A 288 30.47 -20.11 -8.77
CA LYS A 288 31.83 -20.68 -8.88
C LYS A 288 31.78 -22.20 -8.98
N VAL A 289 32.47 -22.76 -9.97
CA VAL A 289 32.72 -24.20 -10.10
C VAL A 289 34.22 -24.44 -10.07
N ASN A 290 34.68 -25.31 -9.17
CA ASN A 290 36.11 -25.57 -8.95
C ASN A 290 36.95 -24.30 -8.73
N GLY A 291 36.38 -23.31 -8.04
CA GLY A 291 37.03 -22.03 -7.75
C GLY A 291 37.13 -21.05 -8.93
N LYS A 292 36.57 -21.39 -10.09
CA LYS A 292 36.47 -20.51 -11.26
C LYS A 292 35.04 -20.01 -11.44
N PHE A 293 34.89 -18.75 -11.85
CA PHE A 293 33.59 -18.21 -12.21
C PHE A 293 33.00 -18.96 -13.40
N VAL A 294 31.71 -19.26 -13.30
CA VAL A 294 30.97 -19.87 -14.40
C VAL A 294 30.40 -18.77 -15.27
N THR A 295 31.06 -18.55 -16.39
CA THR A 295 30.67 -17.53 -17.39
C THR A 295 29.89 -18.15 -18.55
N ASN A 296 29.97 -19.47 -18.71
CA ASN A 296 29.57 -20.20 -19.92
C ASN A 296 28.16 -20.83 -19.87
N THR A 297 27.38 -20.61 -18.83
CA THR A 297 25.97 -21.04 -18.76
C THR A 297 25.06 -19.95 -19.34
N PHE A 298 25.28 -19.71 -20.63
CA PHE A 298 24.68 -18.61 -21.39
C PHE A 298 23.18 -18.76 -21.67
N ASP A 299 22.60 -19.94 -21.45
CA ASP A 299 21.25 -20.24 -21.94
C ASP A 299 20.14 -20.15 -20.87
N THR A 300 20.45 -19.97 -19.58
CA THR A 300 19.42 -19.91 -18.51
C THR A 300 19.77 -19.06 -17.29
N LEU A 301 21.01 -19.13 -16.76
CA LEU A 301 21.37 -18.50 -15.48
C LEU A 301 21.96 -17.09 -15.62
N ASN A 302 22.58 -16.80 -16.77
CA ASN A 302 23.20 -15.51 -17.06
C ASN A 302 22.29 -14.57 -17.86
N GLU A 303 21.00 -14.87 -18.01
CA GLU A 303 20.04 -14.03 -18.74
C GLU A 303 20.06 -12.58 -18.26
N ASN A 304 20.21 -12.33 -16.96
CA ASN A 304 20.32 -10.95 -16.44
C ASN A 304 21.61 -10.26 -16.82
N MET A 305 22.74 -10.98 -16.82
CA MET A 305 24.03 -10.41 -17.24
C MET A 305 23.97 -10.07 -18.73
N MET A 306 23.38 -10.97 -19.52
CA MET A 306 23.16 -10.76 -20.96
C MET A 306 22.19 -9.61 -21.21
N ASP A 307 21.09 -9.52 -20.48
CA ASP A 307 20.13 -8.42 -20.57
C ASP A 307 20.80 -7.11 -20.16
N THR A 308 21.53 -7.08 -19.06
CA THR A 308 22.31 -5.91 -18.59
C THR A 308 23.28 -5.47 -19.68
N CYS A 309 24.09 -6.39 -20.22
CA CYS A 309 25.08 -6.08 -21.25
C CYS A 309 24.44 -5.66 -22.57
N THR A 310 23.32 -6.28 -22.96
CA THR A 310 22.59 -5.92 -24.18
C THR A 310 21.92 -4.55 -24.02
N ARG A 311 21.19 -4.34 -22.92
CA ARG A 311 20.48 -3.11 -22.57
C ARG A 311 21.42 -1.92 -22.53
N TYR A 312 22.63 -2.12 -22.01
CA TYR A 312 23.62 -1.07 -21.83
C TYR A 312 24.75 -1.08 -22.86
N ASN A 313 24.69 -1.95 -23.86
CA ASN A 313 25.74 -2.09 -24.86
C ASN A 313 27.15 -2.30 -24.26
N MET A 314 27.24 -3.08 -23.18
CA MET A 314 28.48 -3.43 -22.50
C MET A 314 29.05 -4.75 -23.04
N PRO A 315 30.35 -4.84 -23.34
CA PRO A 315 31.00 -6.12 -23.61
C PRO A 315 30.88 -7.10 -22.44
N MET A 316 30.27 -8.27 -22.68
CA MET A 316 30.09 -9.35 -21.68
C MET A 316 31.39 -9.70 -20.96
N CYS A 317 32.50 -9.84 -21.69
CA CYS A 317 33.79 -10.21 -21.10
C CYS A 317 34.27 -9.17 -20.08
N SER A 318 34.13 -7.88 -20.39
CA SER A 318 34.53 -6.81 -19.47
C SER A 318 33.65 -6.79 -18.23
N TYR A 319 32.33 -6.99 -18.36
CA TYR A 319 31.43 -7.05 -17.22
C TYR A 319 31.74 -8.23 -16.30
N VAL A 320 32.01 -9.41 -16.88
CA VAL A 320 32.47 -10.60 -16.16
C VAL A 320 33.78 -10.32 -15.41
N ASP A 321 34.79 -9.78 -16.09
CA ASP A 321 36.10 -9.50 -15.49
C ASP A 321 35.97 -8.55 -14.29
N SER A 322 35.09 -7.55 -14.39
CA SER A 322 34.81 -6.63 -13.29
C SER A 322 34.13 -7.31 -12.11
N ILE A 323 33.20 -8.24 -12.34
CA ILE A 323 32.60 -9.06 -11.27
C ILE A 323 33.65 -9.97 -10.63
N GLU A 324 34.54 -10.58 -11.41
CA GLU A 324 35.61 -11.43 -10.87
C GLU A 324 36.57 -10.64 -9.98
N ARG A 325 36.94 -9.42 -10.39
CA ARG A 325 37.79 -8.50 -9.61
C ARG A 325 37.07 -8.06 -8.33
N PHE A 326 35.81 -7.64 -8.45
CA PHE A 326 34.97 -7.26 -7.31
C PHE A 326 34.87 -8.38 -6.28
N ALA A 327 34.68 -9.62 -6.73
CA ALA A 327 34.52 -10.77 -5.85
C ALA A 327 35.77 -11.21 -5.08
N LYS A 328 36.95 -10.64 -5.38
CA LYS A 328 38.18 -10.88 -4.60
C LYS A 328 38.21 -10.07 -3.30
N ASP A 329 37.62 -8.89 -3.31
CA ASP A 329 37.49 -8.00 -2.15
C ASP A 329 36.13 -7.25 -2.23
N PRO A 330 35.02 -7.96 -1.97
CA PRO A 330 33.68 -7.41 -2.16
C PRO A 330 33.39 -6.32 -1.13
N GLN A 331 33.34 -5.08 -1.61
CA GLN A 331 33.00 -3.90 -0.81
C GLN A 331 31.83 -3.16 -1.45
N ILE A 332 31.04 -2.43 -0.65
CA ILE A 332 30.02 -1.55 -1.21
C ILE A 332 30.73 -0.45 -2.01
N ILE A 333 30.38 -0.34 -3.30
CA ILE A 333 30.83 0.77 -4.14
C ILE A 333 29.67 1.74 -4.24
N PHE A 334 29.91 3.00 -3.89
CA PHE A 334 28.91 4.04 -4.02
C PHE A 334 29.52 5.25 -4.72
N ARG A 335 29.17 5.45 -5.99
CA ARG A 335 29.64 6.56 -6.82
C ARG A 335 28.46 7.41 -7.27
N LYS A 336 28.25 8.56 -6.62
CA LYS A 336 27.21 9.53 -7.01
C LYS A 336 27.48 10.16 -8.39
N ASN A 337 28.75 10.25 -8.78
CA ASN A 337 29.19 10.84 -10.04
C ASN A 337 30.24 9.93 -10.71
N VAL A 338 29.83 9.15 -11.71
CA VAL A 338 30.70 8.26 -12.48
C VAL A 338 31.62 9.04 -13.43
N ALA A 339 31.26 10.27 -13.81
CA ALA A 339 32.11 11.12 -14.65
C ALA A 339 33.40 11.58 -13.93
N GLU A 340 33.44 11.54 -12.60
CA GLU A 340 34.67 11.76 -11.83
C GLU A 340 35.61 10.56 -12.01
N VAL A 341 36.77 10.82 -12.63
CA VAL A 341 37.81 9.82 -12.84
C VAL A 341 38.60 9.64 -11.55
N ILE A 342 38.66 8.40 -11.06
CA ILE A 342 39.47 8.05 -9.90
C ILE A 342 40.67 7.21 -10.36
N ASP A 343 41.86 7.57 -9.92
CA ASP A 343 43.08 6.84 -10.22
C ASP A 343 42.96 5.37 -9.74
N GLY A 344 43.22 4.44 -10.66
CA GLY A 344 43.14 3.00 -10.37
C GLY A 344 41.73 2.42 -10.34
N GLU A 345 40.72 3.14 -10.86
CA GLU A 345 39.38 2.58 -11.04
C GLU A 345 39.36 1.42 -12.04
N ASP A 346 38.38 0.52 -11.87
CA ASP A 346 38.18 -0.61 -12.77
C ASP A 346 37.75 -0.15 -14.18
N GLU A 347 38.12 -0.91 -15.21
CA GLU A 347 37.78 -0.66 -16.62
C GLU A 347 36.27 -0.57 -16.88
N VAL A 348 35.43 -1.08 -15.97
CA VAL A 348 33.98 -0.89 -16.04
C VAL A 348 33.58 0.59 -15.94
N PHE A 349 34.27 1.43 -15.17
CA PHE A 349 33.86 2.82 -14.96
C PHE A 349 33.95 3.68 -16.23
N PRO A 350 35.05 3.64 -17.01
CA PRO A 350 35.09 4.24 -18.34
C PRO A 350 33.92 3.79 -19.24
N MET A 351 33.61 2.50 -19.25
CA MET A 351 32.49 1.97 -20.02
C MET A 351 31.15 2.52 -19.54
N LEU A 352 30.91 2.56 -18.23
CA LEU A 352 29.70 3.15 -17.63
C LEU A 352 29.53 4.63 -18.05
N ARG A 353 30.62 5.40 -18.17
CA ARG A 353 30.56 6.78 -18.71
C ARG A 353 30.13 6.81 -20.17
N GLU A 354 30.71 5.95 -20.99
CA GLU A 354 30.45 5.92 -22.44
C GLU A 354 28.97 5.65 -22.76
N ILE A 355 28.32 4.85 -21.92
CA ILE A 355 26.90 4.48 -22.07
C ILE A 355 25.96 5.46 -21.35
N GLY A 356 26.50 6.49 -20.68
CA GLY A 356 25.72 7.57 -20.06
C GLY A 356 25.25 7.33 -18.62
N VAL A 357 25.86 6.41 -17.88
CA VAL A 357 25.60 6.26 -16.44
C VAL A 357 26.19 7.45 -15.69
N GLU A 358 25.35 8.14 -14.93
CA GLU A 358 25.73 9.29 -14.10
C GLU A 358 26.13 8.85 -12.69
N GLY A 359 25.53 7.80 -12.16
CA GLY A 359 25.82 7.27 -10.82
C GLY A 359 25.66 5.76 -10.73
N VAL A 360 26.42 5.11 -9.86
CA VAL A 360 26.33 3.65 -9.64
C VAL A 360 26.49 3.27 -8.17
N VAL A 361 25.70 2.29 -7.74
CA VAL A 361 25.85 1.60 -6.46
C VAL A 361 26.01 0.11 -6.71
N VAL A 362 27.03 -0.50 -6.11
CA VAL A 362 27.27 -1.94 -6.18
C VAL A 362 27.26 -2.49 -4.76
N ILE A 363 26.32 -3.39 -4.49
CA ILE A 363 26.11 -4.00 -3.18
C ILE A 363 26.43 -5.50 -3.28
N PRO A 364 27.42 -5.99 -2.53
CA PRO A 364 27.67 -7.43 -2.44
C PRO A 364 26.58 -8.10 -1.62
N ILE A 365 26.02 -9.19 -2.14
CA ILE A 365 25.01 -9.99 -1.44
C ILE A 365 25.68 -11.25 -0.90
N PHE A 366 25.58 -11.46 0.42
CA PHE A 366 26.24 -12.58 1.10
C PHE A 366 25.22 -13.55 1.68
N PHE A 367 25.41 -14.85 1.46
CA PHE A 367 24.72 -15.89 2.21
C PHE A 367 25.76 -16.64 3.05
N GLN A 368 25.57 -16.70 4.37
CA GLN A 368 26.50 -17.37 5.30
C GLN A 368 27.98 -16.97 5.10
N LYS A 369 28.26 -15.66 4.88
CA LYS A 369 29.58 -15.07 4.61
C LYS A 369 30.20 -15.43 3.24
N GLN A 370 29.48 -16.12 2.37
CA GLN A 370 29.89 -16.35 1.00
C GLN A 370 29.20 -15.36 0.07
N LEU A 371 29.95 -14.76 -0.86
CA LEU A 371 29.40 -13.88 -1.88
C LEU A 371 28.56 -14.72 -2.85
N VAL A 372 27.24 -14.51 -2.84
CA VAL A 372 26.28 -15.25 -3.68
C VAL A 372 25.77 -14.42 -4.85
N GLY A 373 25.93 -13.09 -4.80
CA GLY A 373 25.57 -12.23 -5.92
C GLY A 373 25.97 -10.78 -5.74
N VAL A 374 25.67 -10.00 -6.77
CA VAL A 374 25.93 -8.58 -6.85
C VAL A 374 24.63 -7.87 -7.25
N LEU A 375 24.17 -6.96 -6.40
CA LEU A 375 23.08 -6.05 -6.70
C LEU A 375 23.68 -4.73 -7.18
N THR A 376 23.36 -4.31 -8.40
CA THR A 376 23.83 -3.05 -8.97
C THR A 376 22.66 -2.12 -9.24
N VAL A 377 22.76 -0.88 -8.78
CA VAL A 377 21.83 0.21 -9.10
C VAL A 377 22.53 1.21 -10.00
N TYR A 378 21.98 1.45 -11.18
CA TYR A 378 22.45 2.44 -12.14
C TYR A 378 21.56 3.67 -12.10
N SER A 379 22.17 4.84 -12.21
CA SER A 379 21.48 6.11 -12.34
C SER A 379 21.78 6.77 -13.67
N TRP A 380 20.73 7.12 -14.39
CA TRP A 380 20.78 7.83 -15.68
C TRP A 380 20.66 9.35 -15.51
N GLN A 381 20.56 9.82 -14.27
CA GLN A 381 20.44 11.23 -13.94
C GLN A 381 21.37 11.58 -12.77
N LYS A 382 21.95 12.78 -12.82
CA LYS A 382 22.72 13.33 -11.70
C LYS A 382 21.85 13.45 -10.45
N ASP A 383 22.45 13.14 -9.30
CA ASP A 383 21.86 13.27 -7.97
C ASP A 383 20.61 12.40 -7.70
N ALA A 384 20.24 11.49 -8.62
CA ALA A 384 19.12 10.57 -8.39
C ALA A 384 19.46 9.46 -7.37
N LEU A 385 20.74 9.19 -7.10
CA LEU A 385 21.19 8.31 -6.02
C LEU A 385 21.38 9.09 -4.72
N ASN A 386 20.62 8.69 -3.69
CA ASN A 386 20.74 9.20 -2.33
C ASN A 386 20.51 8.07 -1.31
N GLU A 387 20.80 8.33 -0.04
CA GLU A 387 20.71 7.30 1.00
C GLU A 387 19.28 6.79 1.20
N ASN A 388 18.24 7.60 0.95
CA ASN A 388 16.83 7.21 1.10
C ASN A 388 16.40 6.19 0.04
N VAL A 389 16.92 6.31 -1.18
CA VAL A 389 16.67 5.31 -2.25
C VAL A 389 17.24 3.96 -1.85
N LEU A 390 18.43 3.95 -1.24
CA LEU A 390 19.11 2.71 -0.83
C LEU A 390 18.45 2.06 0.38
N SER A 391 17.99 2.85 1.36
CA SER A 391 17.29 2.30 2.52
C SER A 391 16.00 1.59 2.14
N GLY A 392 15.36 1.99 1.04
CA GLY A 392 14.21 1.29 0.46
C GLY A 392 14.51 -0.16 0.06
N LEU A 393 15.75 -0.47 -0.33
CA LEU A 393 16.16 -1.82 -0.76
C LEU A 393 16.51 -2.75 0.40
N GLU A 394 16.84 -2.22 1.59
CA GLU A 394 17.28 -3.01 2.75
C GLU A 394 16.34 -4.17 3.11
N PRO A 395 15.00 -3.99 3.13
CA PRO A 395 14.08 -5.08 3.44
C PRO A 395 14.09 -6.22 2.40
N ALA A 396 14.51 -5.95 1.17
CA ALA A 396 14.58 -6.95 0.10
C ALA A 396 15.85 -7.81 0.19
N ILE A 397 16.94 -7.30 0.76
CA ILE A 397 18.25 -7.96 0.76
C ILE A 397 18.20 -9.42 1.25
N PRO A 398 17.55 -9.76 2.39
CA PRO A 398 17.48 -11.15 2.85
C PRO A 398 16.74 -12.08 1.88
N LEU A 399 15.75 -11.57 1.15
CA LEU A 399 15.02 -12.33 0.13
C LEU A 399 15.92 -12.59 -1.08
N LEU A 400 16.72 -11.60 -1.49
CA LEU A 400 17.69 -11.75 -2.57
C LEU A 400 18.80 -12.75 -2.19
N GLU A 401 19.28 -12.74 -0.95
CA GLU A 401 20.24 -13.73 -0.44
C GLU A 401 19.72 -15.16 -0.64
N GLN A 402 18.46 -15.41 -0.25
CA GLN A 402 17.82 -16.72 -0.38
C GLN A 402 17.63 -17.12 -1.85
N LEU A 403 17.15 -16.19 -2.70
CA LEU A 403 16.99 -16.43 -4.14
C LEU A 403 18.31 -16.81 -4.81
N LEU A 404 19.37 -16.04 -4.55
CA LEU A 404 20.69 -16.25 -5.14
C LEU A 404 21.31 -17.56 -4.66
N GLN A 405 21.18 -17.89 -3.36
CA GLN A 405 21.65 -19.16 -2.84
C GLN A 405 20.90 -20.34 -3.48
N THR A 406 19.57 -20.27 -3.58
CA THR A 406 18.76 -21.31 -4.22
C THR A 406 19.18 -21.51 -5.67
N THR A 407 19.43 -20.41 -6.40
CA THR A 407 19.93 -20.46 -7.78
C THR A 407 21.29 -21.15 -7.88
N ILE A 408 22.20 -20.88 -6.95
CA ILE A 408 23.52 -21.53 -6.90
C ILE A 408 23.38 -23.02 -6.61
N ASP A 409 22.52 -23.40 -5.67
CA ASP A 409 22.29 -24.79 -5.26
C ASP A 409 21.68 -25.61 -6.41
N ASP A 410 20.64 -25.07 -7.07
CA ASP A 410 20.01 -25.68 -8.24
C ASP A 410 21.03 -25.90 -9.37
N PHE A 411 21.91 -24.93 -9.58
CA PHE A 411 22.96 -25.05 -10.58
C PHE A 411 23.98 -26.15 -10.23
N GLN A 412 24.36 -26.27 -8.96
CA GLN A 412 25.27 -27.34 -8.52
C GLN A 412 24.64 -28.72 -8.71
N ILE A 413 23.34 -28.87 -8.45
CA ILE A 413 22.60 -30.12 -8.70
C ILE A 413 22.63 -30.49 -10.18
N THR A 414 22.55 -29.53 -11.11
CA THR A 414 22.62 -29.84 -12.55
C THR A 414 24.01 -30.28 -13.04
N LEU A 415 25.07 -30.11 -12.24
CA LEU A 415 26.43 -30.53 -12.59
C LEU A 415 26.77 -31.95 -12.09
N ASP A 416 26.03 -32.45 -11.09
CA ASP A 416 26.10 -33.82 -10.55
C ASP A 416 25.25 -34.79 -11.38
#